data_AF-A0A7R9P1Z8-F1
#
_entry.id   AF-A0A7R9P1Z8-F1
#
_cell.length_a   1.000
_cell.length_b   1.000
_cell.length_c   1.000
_cell.angle_alpha   90.00
_cell.angle_beta   90.00
_cell.angle_gamma   90.00
#
_symmetry.space_group_name_H-M   'P 1'
#
loop_
_entity.id
_entity.type
_entity.pdbx_description
1 polymer ?
#
loop_
_entity_poly.entity_id
_entity_poly.type
_entity_poly.pdbx_seq_one_letter_code
_entity_poly.pdbx_strand_id
1 'polypeptide(L)'
;MNDNGESDKTTPSVSEGISPRIAEQYRDVIKLNDYLTTGRRPQFWEEPFTKRVMEAIKGKELEMKTGAELLGVSYGTLYGRYRDAYGCLKHPYR
;
A
#
# COMPACT_ATOMS: atom_id res chain seq x y z
N MET A 1 -25.11 20.31 16.10
CA MET A 1 -24.80 20.12 14.67
C MET A 1 -24.04 18.82 14.57
N ASN A 2 -24.74 17.72 14.30
CA ASN A 2 -24.15 16.42 14.08
C ASN A 2 -24.66 15.92 12.74
N ASP A 3 -23.78 15.88 11.74
CA ASP A 3 -23.97 15.03 10.57
C ASP A 3 -22.60 14.47 10.20
N ASN A 4 -22.51 13.14 10.28
CA ASN A 4 -21.32 12.35 10.09
C ASN A 4 -21.02 12.24 8.59
N GLY A 5 -19.95 12.89 8.13
CA GLY A 5 -19.35 12.64 6.82
C GLY A 5 -18.36 11.48 6.88
N GLU A 6 -18.86 10.26 7.09
CA GLU A 6 -18.10 9.01 7.06
C GLU A 6 -17.47 8.81 5.68
N SER A 7 -16.23 9.26 5.53
CA SER A 7 -15.37 9.04 4.38
C SER A 7 -14.32 8.01 4.78
N ASP A 8 -14.57 6.73 4.54
CA ASP A 8 -13.84 6.06 3.46
C ASP A 8 -14.44 4.68 3.19
N LYS A 9 -14.54 4.42 1.90
CA LYS A 9 -15.09 3.21 1.30
C LYS A 9 -14.34 1.95 1.72
N THR A 10 -15.09 0.85 1.70
CA THR A 10 -14.61 -0.50 1.37
C THR A 10 -13.82 -1.19 2.49
N THR A 11 -14.57 -1.96 3.28
CA THR A 11 -14.19 -3.35 3.58
C THR A 11 -13.71 -4.04 2.31
N PRO A 12 -12.56 -4.74 2.38
CA PRO A 12 -12.59 -6.10 1.90
C PRO A 12 -12.18 -7.04 3.04
N SER A 13 -13.20 -7.59 3.71
CA SER A 13 -13.12 -8.98 4.17
C SER A 13 -12.94 -9.86 2.93
N VAL A 14 -11.71 -10.09 2.48
CA VAL A 14 -11.33 -11.34 1.79
C VAL A 14 -9.83 -11.53 2.01
N SER A 15 -9.47 -12.13 3.14
CA SER A 15 -8.21 -12.83 3.32
C SER A 15 -8.22 -14.08 2.43
N GLU A 16 -8.10 -13.89 1.12
CA GLU A 16 -7.80 -14.98 0.17
C GLU A 16 -6.30 -15.02 -0.02
N GLY A 17 -5.67 -15.86 0.81
CA GLY A 17 -4.41 -16.55 0.55
C GLY A 17 -3.33 -15.76 -0.19
N ILE A 18 -2.64 -14.85 0.52
CA ILE A 18 -1.27 -14.52 0.13
C ILE A 18 -0.52 -15.85 0.03
N SER A 19 -0.02 -16.18 -1.15
CA SER A 19 0.70 -17.44 -1.35
C SER A 19 1.82 -17.55 -0.30
N PRO A 20 2.01 -18.71 0.37
CA PRO A 20 2.96 -18.84 1.48
C PRO A 20 4.38 -18.41 1.09
N ARG A 21 4.76 -18.65 -0.17
CA ARG A 21 6.01 -18.16 -0.79
C ARG A 21 6.16 -16.63 -0.76
N ILE A 22 5.09 -15.88 -0.98
CA ILE A 22 5.09 -14.41 -0.93
C ILE A 22 5.11 -13.97 0.53
N ALA A 23 4.26 -14.55 1.38
CA ALA A 23 4.26 -14.22 2.81
C ALA A 23 5.64 -14.43 3.46
N GLU A 24 6.36 -15.48 3.07
CA GLU A 24 7.72 -15.75 3.56
C GLU A 24 8.76 -14.76 3.01
N GLN A 25 8.68 -14.37 1.73
CA GLN A 25 9.59 -13.39 1.14
C GLN A 25 9.38 -11.97 1.69
N TYR A 26 8.15 -11.64 2.06
CA TYR A 26 7.75 -10.31 2.53
C TYR A 26 7.43 -10.28 4.04
N ARG A 27 7.89 -11.26 4.81
CA ARG A 27 7.71 -11.32 6.28
C ARG A 27 8.32 -10.13 7.03
N ASP A 28 9.30 -9.48 6.42
CA ASP A 28 9.98 -8.27 6.93
C ASP A 28 9.19 -6.98 6.61
N VAL A 29 8.11 -7.08 5.82
CA VAL A 29 7.24 -5.94 5.55
C VAL A 29 6.43 -5.60 6.80
N ILE A 30 6.64 -4.40 7.31
CA ILE A 30 5.84 -3.85 8.40
C ILE A 30 4.57 -3.22 7.82
N LYS A 31 3.43 -3.41 8.49
CA LYS A 31 2.16 -2.79 8.10
C LYS A 31 2.20 -1.30 8.40
N LEU A 32 1.55 -0.48 7.56
CA LEU A 32 1.48 0.96 7.76
C LEU A 32 0.86 1.31 9.12
N ASN A 33 -0.20 0.62 9.53
CA ASN A 33 -0.83 0.84 10.84
C ASN A 33 0.16 0.65 11.99
N ASP A 34 1.02 -0.36 11.90
CA ASP A 34 2.03 -0.65 12.92
C ASP A 34 3.17 0.38 12.88
N TYR A 35 3.66 0.70 11.69
CA TYR A 35 4.71 1.71 11.49
C TYR A 35 4.30 3.12 11.94
N LEU A 36 3.02 3.47 11.81
CA LEU A 36 2.50 4.76 12.29
C LEU A 36 2.48 4.89 13.81
N THR A 37 2.60 3.79 14.56
CA THR A 37 2.70 3.85 16.02
C THR A 37 4.09 4.33 16.48
N THR A 38 5.12 4.11 15.66
CA THR A 38 6.52 4.40 15.99
C THR A 38 7.13 5.52 15.15
N GLY A 39 6.61 5.77 13.95
CA GLY A 39 7.27 6.62 12.95
C GLY A 39 6.34 7.51 12.11
N ARG A 40 6.92 8.11 11.06
CA ARG A 40 6.23 9.05 10.17
C ARG A 40 5.81 8.38 8.87
N ARG A 41 4.56 8.63 8.48
CA ARG A 41 3.90 8.18 7.24
C ARG A 41 4.73 8.36 5.93
N PRO A 42 5.49 9.44 5.69
CA PRO A 42 6.36 9.56 4.50
C PRO A 42 7.53 8.57 4.49
N GLN A 43 8.19 8.35 5.64
CA GLN A 43 9.37 7.46 5.72
C GLN A 43 9.01 6.03 5.34
N PHE A 44 7.81 5.57 5.71
CA PHE A 44 7.28 4.26 5.32
C PHE A 44 7.42 3.97 3.81
N TRP A 45 7.24 4.96 2.94
CA TRP A 45 7.35 4.79 1.48
C TRP A 45 8.79 4.80 0.97
N GLU A 46 9.71 5.32 1.78
CA GLU A 46 11.14 5.35 1.49
C GLU A 46 11.85 4.06 1.96
N GLU A 47 11.20 3.32 2.85
CA GLU A 47 11.70 2.08 3.42
C GLU A 47 11.97 1.00 2.35
N PRO A 48 12.99 0.15 2.57
CA PRO A 48 13.38 -0.88 1.61
C PRO A 48 12.26 -1.91 1.37
N PHE A 49 11.46 -2.23 2.39
CA PHE A 49 10.37 -3.20 2.27
C PHE A 49 9.24 -2.67 1.39
N THR A 50 8.86 -1.39 1.53
CA THR A 50 7.82 -0.76 0.70
C THR A 50 8.28 -0.58 -0.74
N LYS A 51 9.54 -0.19 -0.95
CA LYS A 51 10.14 -0.12 -2.29
C LYS A 51 10.13 -1.48 -2.98
N ARG A 52 10.51 -2.57 -2.28
CA ARG A 52 10.42 -3.93 -2.83
C ARG A 52 9.01 -4.29 -3.27
N VAL A 53 8.01 -4.03 -2.43
CA VAL A 53 6.60 -4.29 -2.77
C VAL A 53 6.18 -3.49 -4.01
N MET A 54 6.53 -2.20 -4.08
CA MET A 54 6.22 -1.34 -5.23
C MET A 54 6.92 -1.80 -6.52
N GLU A 55 8.17 -2.23 -6.44
CA GLU A 55 8.90 -2.77 -7.60
C GLU A 55 8.34 -4.12 -8.05
N ALA A 56 8.00 -5.02 -7.13
CA ALA A 56 7.37 -6.30 -7.46
C ALA A 56 6.00 -6.11 -8.13
N ILE A 57 5.23 -5.11 -7.69
CA ILE A 57 3.97 -4.73 -8.35
C ILE A 57 4.23 -4.18 -9.75
N LYS A 58 5.22 -3.30 -9.90
CA LYS A 58 5.61 -2.74 -11.19
C LYS A 58 6.08 -3.83 -12.16
N GLY A 59 6.81 -4.83 -11.67
CA GLY A 59 7.27 -6.00 -12.43
C GLY A 59 6.18 -7.02 -12.76
N LYS A 60 4.94 -6.83 -12.26
CA LYS A 60 3.85 -7.82 -12.30
C LYS A 60 4.20 -9.16 -11.62
N GLU A 61 5.23 -9.19 -10.79
CA GLU A 61 5.59 -10.34 -9.96
C GLU A 61 4.70 -10.44 -8.72
N LEU A 62 4.16 -9.29 -8.29
CA LEU A 62 3.25 -9.18 -7.16
C LEU A 62 1.97 -8.46 -7.60
N GLU A 63 0.82 -8.98 -7.20
CA GLU A 63 -0.44 -8.29 -7.45
C GLU A 63 -0.58 -7.08 -6.52
N MET A 64 -1.14 -6.00 -7.07
CA MET A 64 -1.33 -4.76 -6.32
C MET A 64 -2.25 -4.92 -5.11
N LYS A 65 -3.25 -5.82 -5.21
CA LYS A 65 -4.10 -6.19 -4.07
C LYS A 65 -3.28 -6.87 -2.96
N THR A 66 -2.44 -7.83 -3.33
CA THR A 66 -1.55 -8.54 -2.40
C THR A 66 -0.52 -7.61 -1.75
N GLY A 67 0.07 -6.70 -2.51
CA GLY A 67 1.00 -5.70 -1.96
C GLY A 67 0.33 -4.72 -0.99
N ALA A 68 -0.93 -4.35 -1.24
CA ALA A 68 -1.71 -3.53 -0.31
C ALA A 68 -1.96 -4.27 1.00
N GLU A 69 -2.30 -5.56 0.90
CA GLU A 69 -2.51 -6.44 2.05
C GLU A 69 -1.22 -6.64 2.88
N LEU A 70 -0.08 -6.87 2.21
CA LEU A 70 1.24 -6.97 2.84
C LEU A 70 1.60 -5.69 3.60
N LEU A 71 1.42 -4.53 2.98
CA LEU A 71 1.69 -3.24 3.59
C LEU A 71 0.63 -2.83 4.61
N GLY A 72 -0.45 -3.59 4.79
CA GLY A 72 -1.55 -3.24 5.69
C GLY A 72 -2.22 -1.91 5.35
N VAL A 73 -2.29 -1.59 4.06
CA VAL A 73 -2.93 -0.38 3.52
C VAL A 73 -4.09 -0.78 2.63
N SER A 74 -5.06 0.12 2.47
CA SER A 74 -6.12 -0.07 1.49
C SER A 74 -5.56 0.01 0.08
N TYR A 75 -6.12 -0.79 -0.83
CA TYR A 75 -5.78 -0.73 -2.26
C TYR A 75 -5.81 0.71 -2.80
N GLY A 76 -6.83 1.50 -2.42
CA GLY A 76 -6.92 2.91 -2.81
C GLY A 76 -5.76 3.78 -2.30
N THR A 77 -5.28 3.53 -1.09
CA THR A 77 -4.11 4.22 -0.52
C THR A 77 -2.83 3.85 -1.25
N LEU A 78 -2.62 2.55 -1.50
CA LEU A 78 -1.48 2.06 -2.28
C LEU A 78 -1.53 2.61 -3.70
N TYR A 79 -2.70 2.58 -4.33
CA TYR A 79 -2.90 3.06 -5.70
C TYR A 79 -2.68 4.57 -5.82
N GLY A 80 -3.18 5.35 -4.84
CA GLY A 80 -2.91 6.79 -4.77
C GLY A 80 -1.41 7.08 -4.65
N ARG A 81 -0.69 6.33 -3.82
CA ARG A 81 0.76 6.46 -3.63
C ARG A 81 1.57 6.00 -4.82
N TYR A 82 1.18 4.90 -5.44
CA TYR A 82 1.79 4.41 -6.66
C TYR A 82 1.62 5.44 -7.79
N ARG A 83 0.44 6.06 -7.90
CA ARG A 83 0.19 7.14 -8.88
C ARG A 83 0.94 8.43 -8.58
N ASP A 84 1.18 8.77 -7.32
CA ASP A 84 1.97 9.93 -6.89
C ASP A 84 3.47 9.70 -7.11
N ALA A 85 3.97 8.53 -6.73
CA ALA A 85 5.40 8.17 -6.82
C ALA A 85 5.84 7.81 -8.24
N TYR A 86 5.01 7.12 -9.02
CA TYR A 86 5.33 6.72 -10.39
C TYR A 86 4.64 7.56 -11.45
N GLY A 87 3.65 8.38 -11.08
CA GLY A 87 2.99 9.30 -11.99
C GLY A 87 2.16 8.59 -13.05
N CYS A 88 0.89 8.97 -13.18
CA CYS A 88 0.42 9.08 -14.54
C CYS A 88 1.35 10.10 -15.23
N LEU A 89 1.94 9.71 -16.36
CA LEU A 89 2.67 10.55 -17.32
C LEU A 89 1.82 11.76 -17.77
N LYS A 90 1.50 12.69 -16.86
CA LYS A 90 0.93 14.00 -17.19
C LYS A 90 0.98 14.92 -15.98
N HIS A 91 2.14 15.54 -15.78
CA HIS A 91 2.20 16.87 -15.20
C HIS A 91 2.59 17.87 -16.30
N PRO A 92 1.64 18.41 -17.07
CA PRO A 92 1.75 19.78 -17.52
C PRO A 92 1.25 20.63 -16.35
N TYR A 93 2.21 21.23 -15.68
CA TYR A 93 2.06 22.31 -14.72
C TYR A 93 1.11 23.40 -15.26
N ARG A 94 0.37 24.04 -14.35
CA ARG A 94 0.00 25.47 -14.29
C ARG A 94 -0.21 26.25 -15.59
#